data_AF-A0A5B9QBI5-F1
#
_entry.id   AF-A0A5B9QBI5-F1
#
_cell.length_a   1.000
_cell.length_b   1.000
_cell.length_c   1.000
_cell.angle_alpha   90.00
_cell.angle_beta   90.00
_cell.angle_gamma   90.00
#
_symmetry.space_group_name_H-M   'P 1'
#
loop_
_entity.id
_entity.type
_entity.pdbx_description
1 polymer ?
#
loop_
_entity_poly.entity_id
_entity_poly.type
_entity_poly.pdbx_seq_one_letter_code
_entity_poly.pdbx_strand_id
1 'polypeptide(L)'
;MLLFKKKFLPAIRSREKTQTIRLWKHRMMRDGQRSYIPGAGYITIDSVQEVKIDELTDADAIPDGFPTALALQAELDSLYADKIAAGYQAYRVVFHLQDPQPSK
;
A
#
# COMPACT_ATOMS: atom_id res chain seq x y z
N MET A 1 -11.68 -2.35 1.02
CA MET A 1 -11.14 -2.65 -0.32
C MET A 1 -9.95 -1.74 -0.60
N LEU A 2 -8.88 -2.26 -1.21
CA LEU A 2 -7.75 -1.47 -1.71
C LEU A 2 -7.71 -1.52 -3.23
N LEU A 3 -7.52 -0.37 -3.87
CA LEU A 3 -7.45 -0.24 -5.32
C LEU A 3 -6.01 0.01 -5.78
N PHE A 4 -5.56 -0.74 -6.77
CA PHE A 4 -4.21 -0.65 -7.31
C PHE A 4 -4.24 -0.44 -8.83
N LYS A 5 -3.24 0.28 -9.36
CA LYS A 5 -2.99 0.34 -10.81
C LYS A 5 -2.71 -1.08 -11.32
N LYS A 6 -3.18 -1.42 -12.52
CA LYS A 6 -3.02 -2.77 -13.11
C LYS A 6 -1.57 -3.27 -13.11
N LYS A 7 -0.59 -2.37 -13.29
CA LYS A 7 0.86 -2.67 -13.28
C LYS A 7 1.33 -3.37 -11.99
N PHE A 8 0.65 -3.15 -10.87
CA PHE A 8 1.01 -3.73 -9.57
C PHE A 8 0.35 -5.08 -9.30
N LEU A 9 -0.67 -5.48 -10.07
CA LEU A 9 -1.39 -6.73 -9.81
C LEU A 9 -0.52 -7.98 -9.95
N PRO A 10 0.39 -8.10 -10.94
CA PRO A 10 1.31 -9.24 -11.02
C PRO A 10 2.17 -9.39 -9.75
N ALA A 11 2.79 -8.31 -9.28
CA ALA A 11 3.64 -8.31 -8.09
C ALA A 11 2.86 -8.63 -6.80
N ILE A 12 1.61 -8.19 -6.70
CA ILE A 12 0.75 -8.54 -5.56
C ILE A 12 0.38 -10.04 -5.59
N ARG A 13 0.05 -10.57 -6.78
CA ARG A 13 -0.26 -12.00 -6.96
C ARG A 13 0.94 -12.90 -6.66
N SER A 14 2.15 -12.47 -7.02
CA SER A 14 3.39 -13.18 -6.68
C SER A 14 3.86 -12.95 -5.24
N ARG A 15 3.14 -12.13 -4.45
CA ARG A 15 3.49 -11.77 -3.06
C ARG A 15 4.81 -11.00 -2.93
N GLU A 16 5.30 -10.40 -4.01
CA GLU A 16 6.45 -9.50 -3.99
C GLU A 16 6.07 -8.12 -3.45
N LYS A 17 4.89 -7.62 -3.86
CA LYS A 17 4.34 -6.36 -3.35
C LYS A 17 3.42 -6.63 -2.17
N THR A 18 3.93 -6.36 -0.97
CA THR A 18 3.27 -6.60 0.32
C THR A 18 2.97 -5.31 1.08
N GLN A 19 3.30 -4.15 0.49
CA GLN A 19 3.11 -2.85 1.11
C GLN A 19 2.46 -1.86 0.15
N THR A 20 1.78 -0.85 0.72
CA THR A 20 1.37 0.36 0.01
C THR A 20 1.36 1.56 0.95
N ILE A 21 1.87 2.70 0.48
CA ILE A 21 1.62 4.01 1.11
C ILE A 21 0.30 4.60 0.60
N ARG A 22 -0.55 5.06 1.53
CA ARG A 22 -1.87 5.66 1.25
C ARG A 22 -2.03 6.97 1.98
N LEU A 23 -2.57 7.99 1.30
CA LEU A 23 -2.90 9.26 1.93
C LEU A 23 -4.38 9.34 2.26
N TRP A 24 -4.68 9.54 3.54
CA TRP A 24 -6.04 9.66 4.07
C TRP A 24 -6.11 10.79 5.10
N LYS A 25 -7.30 11.40 5.28
CA LYS A 25 -7.53 12.35 6.38
C LYS A 25 -7.51 11.67 7.74
N HIS A 26 -7.90 10.40 7.78
CA HIS A 26 -7.95 9.57 8.98
C HIS A 26 -7.59 8.13 8.60
N ARG A 27 -7.01 7.37 9.54
CA ARG A 27 -6.67 5.95 9.35
C ARG A 27 -7.89 5.14 8.90
N MET A 28 -7.88 4.66 7.65
CA MET A 28 -9.01 3.92 7.06
C MET A 28 -8.95 2.40 7.23
N MET A 29 -7.80 1.85 7.63
CA MET A 29 -7.57 0.42 7.77
C MET A 29 -7.02 0.09 9.15
N ARG A 30 -7.22 -1.15 9.61
CA ARG A 30 -6.75 -1.63 10.92
C ARG A 30 -5.99 -2.93 10.78
N ASP A 31 -5.14 -3.21 11.75
CA ASP A 31 -4.36 -4.44 11.82
C ASP A 31 -5.31 -5.63 12.02
N GLY A 32 -5.00 -6.76 11.38
CA GLY A 32 -5.87 -7.94 11.32
C GLY A 32 -7.11 -7.79 10.43
N GLN A 33 -7.36 -6.62 9.85
CA GLN A 33 -8.53 -6.41 9.01
C GLN A 33 -8.43 -7.24 7.72
N ARG A 34 -9.50 -7.98 7.40
CA ARG A 34 -9.65 -8.59 6.07
C ARG A 34 -10.09 -7.53 5.05
N SER A 35 -9.44 -7.50 3.89
CA SER A 35 -9.78 -6.61 2.79
C SER A 35 -9.69 -7.36 1.47
N TYR A 36 -9.98 -6.67 0.37
CA TYR A 36 -10.00 -7.25 -0.97
C TYR A 36 -9.28 -6.30 -1.94
N ILE A 37 -8.52 -6.88 -2.85
CA ILE A 37 -7.90 -6.20 -3.99
C ILE A 37 -8.52 -6.77 -5.26
N PRO A 38 -9.31 -5.97 -6.01
CA PRO A 38 -9.83 -6.39 -7.30
C PRO A 38 -8.71 -6.84 -8.23
N GLY A 39 -8.84 -8.08 -8.73
CA GLY A 39 -7.85 -8.68 -9.60
C GLY A 39 -6.68 -9.38 -8.87
N ALA A 40 -6.57 -9.36 -7.55
CA ALA A 40 -5.58 -10.18 -6.83
C ALA A 40 -6.23 -11.17 -5.86
N GLY A 41 -7.24 -10.74 -5.09
CA GLY A 41 -7.93 -11.60 -4.12
C GLY A 41 -8.11 -10.94 -2.76
N TYR A 42 -8.45 -11.76 -1.76
CA TYR A 42 -8.53 -11.31 -0.38
C TYR A 42 -7.14 -11.14 0.23
N ILE A 43 -7.00 -10.13 1.08
CA ILE A 43 -5.79 -9.86 1.85
C ILE A 43 -6.14 -9.74 3.32
N THR A 44 -5.14 -9.93 4.17
CA THR A 44 -5.18 -9.49 5.56
C THR A 44 -4.24 -8.32 5.72
N ILE A 45 -4.67 -7.28 6.43
CA ILE A 45 -3.82 -6.15 6.78
C ILE A 45 -2.98 -6.55 8.00
N ASP A 46 -1.66 -6.56 7.86
CA ASP A 46 -0.73 -6.95 8.91
C ASP A 46 -0.45 -5.78 9.85
N SER A 47 -0.23 -4.60 9.28
CA SER A 47 -0.03 -3.37 10.07
C SER A 47 -0.43 -2.13 9.29
N VAL A 48 -0.88 -1.11 10.03
CA VAL A 48 -1.16 0.23 9.52
C VAL A 48 -0.52 1.25 10.44
N GLN A 49 0.46 1.99 9.92
CA GLN A 49 1.21 2.98 10.67
C GLN A 49 1.20 4.32 9.93
N GLU A 50 1.04 5.41 10.68
CA GLU A 50 1.30 6.75 10.14
C GLU A 50 2.81 6.90 9.90
N VAL A 51 3.18 7.46 8.75
CA VAL A 51 4.57 7.67 8.35
C VAL A 51 4.70 9.05 7.74
N LYS A 52 5.89 9.64 7.81
CA LYS A 52 6.19 10.85 7.05
C LYS A 52 6.82 10.47 5.72
N ILE A 53 6.44 11.17 4.65
CA ILE A 53 6.88 10.85 3.27
C ILE A 53 8.38 11.09 3.12
N ASP A 54 8.91 12.14 3.74
CA ASP A 54 10.33 12.50 3.76
C ASP A 54 11.21 11.53 4.58
N GLU A 55 10.60 10.72 5.45
CA GLU A 55 11.28 9.70 6.25
C GLU A 55 11.21 8.29 5.61
N LEU A 56 10.57 8.13 4.45
CA LEU A 56 10.49 6.85 3.75
C LEU A 56 11.88 6.39 3.27
N THR A 57 12.14 5.10 3.43
CA THR A 57 13.44 4.48 3.10
C THR A 57 13.33 3.49 1.94
N ASP A 58 14.47 2.99 1.45
CA ASP A 58 14.48 1.94 0.42
C ASP A 58 13.78 0.66 0.91
N ALA A 59 13.83 0.40 2.23
CA ALA A 59 13.11 -0.70 2.86
C ALA A 59 11.58 -0.53 2.79
N ASP A 60 11.08 0.70 2.61
CA ASP A 60 9.66 0.97 2.34
C ASP A 60 9.34 0.88 0.84
N ALA A 61 10.26 1.31 -0.01
CA ALA A 61 10.08 1.36 -1.45
C ALA A 61 9.99 -0.03 -2.09
N ILE A 62 10.92 -0.93 -1.73
CA ILE A 62 11.03 -2.27 -2.31
C ILE A 62 9.70 -3.05 -2.17
N PRO A 63 9.11 -3.22 -0.97
CA PRO A 63 7.84 -3.93 -0.82
C PRO A 63 6.63 -3.14 -1.36
N ASP A 64 6.76 -1.84 -1.63
CA ASP A 64 5.77 -1.03 -2.35
C ASP A 64 5.96 -1.13 -3.89
N GLY A 65 6.95 -1.87 -4.38
CA GLY A 65 7.21 -2.10 -5.80
C GLY A 65 7.95 -0.95 -6.48
N PHE A 66 8.75 -0.21 -5.73
CA PHE A 66 9.66 0.83 -6.22
C PHE A 66 11.12 0.44 -5.93
N PRO A 67 12.06 0.80 -6.81
CA PRO A 67 13.46 0.42 -6.62
C PRO A 67 14.16 1.20 -5.51
N THR A 68 13.70 2.42 -5.19
CA THR A 68 14.32 3.32 -4.20
C THR A 68 13.28 4.21 -3.51
N ALA A 69 13.63 4.73 -2.34
CA ALA A 69 12.86 5.70 -1.58
C ALA A 69 12.52 6.93 -2.43
N LEU A 70 13.51 7.46 -3.16
CA LEU A 70 13.34 8.61 -4.03
C LEU A 70 12.29 8.35 -5.12
N ALA A 71 12.26 7.15 -5.71
CA ALA A 71 11.27 6.79 -6.71
C ALA A 71 9.85 6.69 -6.11
N LEU A 72 9.73 6.15 -4.89
CA LEU A 72 8.46 6.09 -4.16
C LEU A 72 7.97 7.50 -3.79
N GLN A 73 8.83 8.33 -3.19
CA GLN A 73 8.52 9.71 -2.80
C GLN A 73 8.08 10.54 -4.01
N ALA A 74 8.80 10.46 -5.13
CA ALA A 74 8.45 11.18 -6.36
C ALA A 74 7.06 10.77 -6.93
N GLU A 75 6.71 9.48 -6.89
CA GLU A 75 5.35 9.05 -7.30
C GLU A 75 4.30 9.57 -6.29
N LEU A 76 4.57 9.55 -4.99
CA LEU A 76 3.65 10.06 -3.97
C LEU A 76 3.41 11.56 -4.13
N ASP A 77 4.46 12.35 -4.34
CA ASP A 77 4.37 13.78 -4.58
C ASP A 77 3.58 14.07 -5.86
N SER A 78 3.88 13.34 -6.95
CA SER A 78 3.16 13.49 -8.22
C SER A 78 1.66 13.16 -8.11
N LEU A 79 1.29 12.16 -7.31
CA LEU A 79 -0.10 11.74 -7.16
C LEU A 79 -0.89 12.55 -6.13
N TYR A 80 -0.20 13.11 -5.14
CA TYR A 80 -0.85 13.57 -3.91
C TYR A 80 -0.39 14.93 -3.39
N ALA A 81 0.39 15.71 -4.13
CA ALA A 81 0.78 17.08 -3.76
C ALA A 81 -0.41 17.89 -3.18
N ASP A 82 -1.55 17.91 -3.87
CA ASP A 82 -2.76 18.63 -3.42
C ASP A 82 -3.36 18.06 -2.12
N LYS A 83 -3.26 16.75 -1.92
CA LYS A 83 -3.78 16.10 -0.70
C LYS A 83 -2.89 16.37 0.50
N ILE A 84 -1.57 16.38 0.30
CA ILE A 84 -0.60 16.75 1.33
C ILE A 84 -0.88 18.18 1.78
N ALA A 85 -1.04 19.11 0.83
CA ALA A 85 -1.42 20.50 1.12
C ALA A 85 -2.78 20.61 1.85
N ALA A 86 -3.72 19.70 1.58
CA ALA A 86 -5.02 19.62 2.24
C ALA A 86 -5.01 18.90 3.62
N GLY A 87 -3.82 18.62 4.18
CA GLY A 87 -3.66 18.03 5.51
C GLY A 87 -3.91 16.53 5.60
N TYR A 88 -3.77 15.79 4.49
CA TYR A 88 -3.84 14.33 4.52
C TYR A 88 -2.54 13.75 5.11
N GLN A 89 -2.69 12.66 5.87
CA GLN A 89 -1.58 11.93 6.45
C GLN A 89 -1.25 10.71 5.60
N ALA A 90 0.04 10.36 5.51
CA ALA A 90 0.48 9.15 4.86
C ALA A 90 0.45 7.98 5.84
N TYR A 91 -0.11 6.87 5.38
CA TYR A 91 -0.22 5.63 6.13
C TYR A 91 0.45 4.51 5.35
N ARG A 92 1.42 3.85 5.98
CA ARG A 92 2.01 2.60 5.52
C ARG A 92 1.07 1.46 5.86
N VAL A 93 0.62 0.74 4.84
CA VAL A 93 -0.26 -0.42 4.97
C VAL A 93 0.51 -1.65 4.50
N VAL A 94 0.86 -2.53 5.44
CA VAL A 94 1.46 -3.84 5.16
C VAL A 94 0.36 -4.87 5.10
N PHE A 95 0.42 -5.77 4.13
CA PHE A 95 -0.58 -6.80 3.93
C PHE A 95 0.02 -8.05 3.28
N HIS A 96 -0.64 -9.19 3.49
CA HIS A 96 -0.38 -10.41 2.75
C HIS A 96 -1.63 -10.86 2.00
N LEU A 97 -1.40 -11.46 0.82
CA LEU A 97 -2.43 -12.13 0.05
C LEU A 97 -2.85 -13.41 0.77
N GLN A 98 -4.15 -13.58 1.00
CA GLN A 98 -4.69 -14.81 1.54
C GLN A 98 -4.57 -15.91 0.49
N ASP A 99 -4.29 -17.13 0.95
CA ASP A 99 -4.30 -18.27 0.05
C ASP A 99 -5.69 -18.44 -0.59
N PRO A 100 -5.75 -18.94 -1.83
CA PRO A 100 -7.02 -19.23 -2.46
C PRO A 100 -7.82 -20.14 -1.54
N GLN A 101 -9.01 -19.71 -1.11
CA GLN A 101 -9.89 -20.64 -0.41
C GLN A 101 -10.25 -21.76 -1.39
N PRO A 102 -10.11 -23.03 -1.01
CA PRO A 102 -10.55 -24.12 -1.86
C PRO A 102 -12.04 -23.94 -2.16
N SER A 103 -12.39 -24.07 -3.43
CA SER A 103 -13.78 -24.20 -3.86
C SER A 103 -14.41 -25.35 -3.08
N LYS A 104 -15.54 -25.09 -2.40
CA LYS A 104 -16.38 -26.16 -1.88
C LYS A 104 -16.97 -26.98 -3.02
#